data_AF-A0A7J4NLV3-F1
#
_entry.id   AF-A0A7J4NLV3-F1
#
_cell.length_a   1.000
_cell.length_b   1.000
_cell.length_c   1.000
_cell.angle_alpha   90.00
_cell.angle_beta   90.00
_cell.angle_gamma   90.00
#
_symmetry.space_group_name_H-M   'P 1'
#
loop_
_entity.id
_entity.type
_entity.pdbx_description
1 polymer ?
#
loop_
_entity_poly.entity_id
_entity_poly.type
_entity_poly.pdbx_seq_one_letter_code
_entity_poly.pdbx_strand_id
1 'polypeptide(L)'
;MGEVPRSHPRYNSLMGRKLLTDAAAEGLLAESALIAHGRGEAFNYLLGEATPDSALMAIKQAAAVMHAAKKCVISVNGNAVALAAADLIRCAAVLQCPVEINIYYRTPERMVALNSKLEAAKEEVMLSEPPAGWQGDWSLAVNSVPILGAEPNGRIPHLEGPRANCCKEGILGADVIFVPLEDGDRCEALMAMGKSVIVVDLNPLSRTAKMATITIVDELMRMAPLLLFHLLNSSNEPNAEWDNQLILDSALGVMLSQLE
;
A
#
# COMPACT_ATOMS: atom_id res chain seq x y z
N MET A 1 -0.43 -25.84 -5.09
CA MET A 1 0.92 -25.64 -5.67
C MET A 1 1.91 -26.38 -4.79
N GLY A 2 2.92 -27.04 -5.36
CA GLY A 2 4.00 -27.66 -4.57
C GLY A 2 4.87 -26.60 -3.86
N GLU A 3 5.76 -27.03 -2.96
CA GLU A 3 6.70 -26.12 -2.29
C GLU A 3 7.64 -25.46 -3.33
N VAL A 4 7.62 -24.13 -3.40
CA VAL A 4 8.52 -23.34 -4.25
C VAL A 4 9.79 -23.04 -3.44
N PRO A 5 10.99 -23.45 -3.88
CA PRO A 5 12.23 -23.14 -3.16
C PRO A 5 12.46 -21.64 -3.04
N ARG A 6 12.98 -21.16 -1.90
CA ARG A 6 13.32 -19.73 -1.71
C ARG A 6 14.37 -19.22 -2.70
N SER A 7 15.23 -20.11 -3.20
CA SER A 7 16.23 -19.80 -4.24
C SER A 7 15.63 -19.67 -5.64
N HIS A 8 14.34 -19.98 -5.83
CA HIS A 8 13.71 -19.87 -7.13
C HIS A 8 13.65 -18.40 -7.56
N PRO A 9 14.08 -18.05 -8.79
CA PRO A 9 14.15 -16.66 -9.25
C PRO A 9 12.80 -15.93 -9.17
N ARG A 10 11.71 -16.69 -9.26
CA ARG A 10 10.33 -16.19 -9.20
C ARG A 10 9.58 -16.53 -7.91
N TYR A 11 10.30 -16.85 -6.83
CA TYR A 11 9.70 -17.24 -5.55
C TYR A 11 8.65 -16.22 -5.09
N ASN A 12 8.98 -14.92 -5.11
CA ASN A 12 8.07 -13.86 -4.67
C ASN A 12 6.80 -13.78 -5.52
N SER A 13 6.92 -13.81 -6.85
CA SER A 13 5.76 -13.82 -7.76
C SER A 13 4.85 -15.03 -7.52
N LEU A 14 5.42 -16.25 -7.39
CA LEU A 14 4.66 -17.46 -7.13
C LEU A 14 3.99 -17.44 -5.75
N MET A 15 4.66 -16.90 -4.74
CA MET A 15 4.09 -16.74 -3.40
C MET A 15 2.94 -15.73 -3.39
N GLY A 16 3.10 -14.58 -4.07
CA GLY A 16 2.04 -13.59 -4.21
C GLY A 16 0.77 -14.15 -4.87
N ARG A 17 0.93 -15.00 -5.90
CA ARG A 17 -0.21 -15.73 -6.50
C ARG A 17 -0.91 -16.63 -5.50
N LYS A 18 -0.15 -17.42 -4.74
CA LYS A 18 -0.71 -18.32 -3.71
C LYS A 18 -1.48 -17.52 -2.65
N LEU A 19 -0.88 -16.45 -2.12
CA LEU A 19 -1.51 -15.59 -1.12
C LEU A 19 -2.84 -15.02 -1.63
N LEU A 20 -2.89 -14.57 -2.87
CA LEU A 20 -4.12 -14.03 -3.44
C LEU A 20 -5.16 -15.11 -3.77
N THR A 21 -4.75 -16.31 -4.20
CA THR A 21 -5.70 -17.41 -4.38
C THR A 21 -6.30 -17.87 -3.07
N ASP A 22 -5.48 -17.94 -2.01
CA ASP A 22 -5.94 -18.30 -0.67
C ASP A 22 -6.88 -17.21 -0.13
N ALA A 23 -6.51 -15.93 -0.26
CA ALA A 23 -7.35 -14.79 0.13
C ALA A 23 -8.67 -14.71 -0.65
N ALA A 24 -8.69 -15.10 -1.93
CA ALA A 24 -9.92 -15.21 -2.71
C ALA A 24 -10.83 -16.31 -2.15
N ALA A 25 -10.29 -17.49 -1.83
CA ALA A 25 -11.03 -18.60 -1.23
C ALA A 25 -11.56 -18.27 0.18
N GLU A 26 -10.83 -17.44 0.93
CA GLU A 26 -11.24 -16.89 2.23
C GLU A 26 -12.26 -15.73 2.11
N GLY A 27 -12.61 -15.28 0.90
CA GLY A 27 -13.62 -14.24 0.68
C GLY A 27 -13.13 -12.80 0.86
N LEU A 28 -11.82 -12.56 0.95
CA LEU A 28 -11.23 -11.21 1.14
C LEU A 28 -11.25 -10.39 -0.15
N LEU A 29 -11.29 -11.05 -1.30
CA LEU A 29 -11.07 -10.43 -2.61
C LEU A 29 -12.35 -10.32 -3.43
N ALA A 30 -12.44 -9.28 -4.27
CA ALA A 30 -13.42 -9.27 -5.36
C ALA A 30 -12.98 -10.20 -6.48
N GLU A 31 -13.89 -10.68 -7.33
CA GLU A 31 -13.55 -11.52 -8.49
C GLU A 31 -12.50 -10.86 -9.42
N SER A 32 -12.57 -9.54 -9.56
CA SER A 32 -11.64 -8.75 -10.38
C SER A 32 -10.23 -8.60 -9.76
N ALA A 33 -10.02 -9.02 -8.52
CA ALA A 33 -8.76 -8.83 -7.79
C ALA A 33 -7.60 -9.63 -8.41
N LEU A 34 -7.85 -10.87 -8.80
CA LEU A 34 -6.86 -11.73 -9.45
C LEU A 34 -6.48 -11.19 -10.83
N ILE A 35 -7.45 -10.62 -11.56
CA ILE A 35 -7.20 -9.93 -12.82
C ILE A 35 -6.31 -8.71 -12.59
N ALA A 36 -6.59 -7.91 -11.56
CA ALA A 36 -5.76 -6.76 -11.21
C ALA A 36 -4.33 -7.14 -10.86
N HIS A 37 -4.15 -8.24 -10.12
CA HIS A 37 -2.83 -8.77 -9.84
C HIS A 37 -2.10 -9.22 -11.11
N GLY A 38 -2.76 -9.97 -11.99
CA GLY A 38 -2.16 -10.40 -13.26
C GLY A 38 -1.72 -9.23 -14.16
N ARG A 39 -2.46 -8.11 -14.16
CA ARG A 39 -2.01 -6.87 -14.82
C ARG A 39 -0.73 -6.34 -14.19
N GLY A 40 -0.67 -6.28 -12.86
CA GLY A 40 0.53 -5.87 -12.13
C GLY A 40 1.72 -6.76 -12.46
N GLU A 41 1.54 -8.08 -12.44
CA GLU A 41 2.59 -9.03 -12.81
C GLU A 41 3.14 -8.77 -14.21
N ALA A 42 2.30 -8.46 -15.20
CA ALA A 42 2.75 -8.12 -16.55
C ALA A 42 3.73 -6.94 -16.57
N PHE A 43 3.42 -5.86 -15.84
CA PHE A 43 4.34 -4.73 -15.70
C PHE A 43 5.57 -5.06 -14.85
N ASN A 44 5.41 -5.91 -13.83
CA ASN A 44 6.52 -6.34 -13.00
C ASN A 44 7.57 -7.14 -13.81
N TYR A 45 7.15 -7.94 -14.80
CA TYR A 45 8.10 -8.56 -15.74
C TYR A 45 8.87 -7.52 -16.56
N LEU A 46 8.20 -6.46 -17.02
CA LEU A 46 8.86 -5.36 -17.74
C LEU A 46 9.83 -4.58 -16.84
N LEU A 47 9.61 -4.56 -15.53
CA LEU A 47 10.56 -4.00 -14.56
C LEU A 47 11.70 -4.96 -14.17
N GLY A 48 11.74 -6.17 -14.74
CA GLY A 48 12.72 -7.20 -14.39
C GLY A 48 12.50 -7.82 -13.00
N GLU A 49 11.29 -7.73 -12.45
CA GLU A 49 10.90 -8.21 -11.11
C GLU A 49 11.79 -7.67 -9.95
N ALA A 50 12.39 -6.48 -10.15
CA ALA A 50 13.25 -5.81 -9.19
C ALA A 50 12.73 -4.40 -8.83
N THR A 51 13.22 -3.85 -7.71
CA THR A 51 12.95 -2.45 -7.34
C THR A 51 13.92 -1.54 -8.11
N PRO A 52 13.44 -0.72 -9.08
CA PRO A 52 14.31 0.22 -9.77
C PRO A 52 14.71 1.40 -8.88
N ASP A 53 15.77 2.13 -9.26
CA ASP A 53 16.24 3.31 -8.53
C ASP A 53 15.14 4.38 -8.38
N SER A 54 14.29 4.55 -9.39
CA SER A 54 13.14 5.46 -9.35
C SER A 54 12.13 5.07 -8.27
N ALA A 55 11.83 3.79 -8.13
CA ALA A 55 10.98 3.30 -7.05
C ALA A 55 11.63 3.53 -5.68
N LEU A 56 12.94 3.27 -5.53
CA LEU A 56 13.64 3.52 -4.28
C LEU A 56 13.62 5.02 -3.90
N MET A 57 13.77 5.93 -4.87
CA MET A 57 13.59 7.37 -4.65
C MET A 57 12.17 7.71 -4.19
N ALA A 58 11.14 7.12 -4.82
CA ALA A 58 9.75 7.32 -4.42
C ALA A 58 9.45 6.76 -3.03
N ILE A 59 10.01 5.61 -2.65
CA ILE A 59 9.87 5.03 -1.31
C ILE A 59 10.49 5.96 -0.25
N LYS A 60 11.68 6.52 -0.52
CA LYS A 60 12.33 7.48 0.38
C LYS A 60 11.50 8.74 0.56
N GLN A 61 10.98 9.29 -0.54
CA GLN A 61 10.11 10.47 -0.49
C GLN A 61 8.80 10.16 0.25
N ALA A 62 8.19 9.02 -0.01
CA ALA A 62 6.98 8.56 0.67
C ALA A 62 7.22 8.48 2.19
N ALA A 63 8.31 7.86 2.63
CA ALA A 63 8.67 7.79 4.04
C ALA A 63 8.81 9.19 4.66
N ALA A 64 9.51 10.11 4.00
CA ALA A 64 9.70 11.49 4.47
C ALA A 64 8.36 12.24 4.60
N VAL A 65 7.49 12.17 3.58
CA VAL A 65 6.17 12.82 3.58
C VAL A 65 5.25 12.21 4.63
N MET A 66 5.23 10.89 4.78
CA MET A 66 4.42 10.20 5.79
C MET A 66 4.87 10.55 7.21
N HIS A 67 6.17 10.66 7.46
CA HIS A 67 6.72 11.05 8.75
C HIS A 67 6.47 12.53 9.08
N ALA A 68 6.49 13.42 8.08
CA ALA A 68 6.21 14.85 8.27
C ALA A 68 4.71 15.19 8.34
N ALA A 69 3.83 14.23 8.06
CA ALA A 69 2.39 14.42 8.03
C ALA A 69 1.83 14.82 9.41
N LYS A 70 0.83 15.71 9.43
CA LYS A 70 0.09 15.98 10.67
C LYS A 70 -0.87 14.84 11.00
N LYS A 71 -1.44 14.22 9.97
CA LYS A 71 -2.37 13.10 10.03
C LYS A 71 -2.17 12.18 8.82
N CYS A 72 -1.32 11.18 8.99
CA CYS A 72 -1.15 10.10 8.02
C CYS A 72 -2.24 9.03 8.18
N VAL A 73 -2.59 8.32 7.11
CA VAL A 73 -3.35 7.07 7.14
C VAL A 73 -2.83 6.10 6.09
N ILE A 74 -2.78 4.82 6.44
CA ILE A 74 -2.50 3.72 5.51
C ILE A 74 -3.83 3.09 5.12
N SER A 75 -4.30 3.36 3.91
CA SER A 75 -5.52 2.76 3.37
C SER A 75 -5.19 1.40 2.77
N VAL A 76 -5.97 0.37 3.08
CA VAL A 76 -5.77 -1.00 2.57
C VAL A 76 -7.02 -1.54 1.88
N ASN A 77 -6.82 -2.24 0.77
CA ASN A 77 -7.84 -3.03 0.11
C ASN A 77 -7.57 -4.53 0.29
N GLY A 78 -8.41 -5.40 -0.27
CA GLY A 78 -8.24 -6.85 -0.14
C GLY A 78 -6.89 -7.38 -0.63
N ASN A 79 -6.38 -6.87 -1.76
CA ASN A 79 -5.07 -7.27 -2.28
C ASN A 79 -3.95 -6.84 -1.33
N ALA A 80 -4.02 -5.62 -0.80
CA ALA A 80 -3.02 -5.11 0.12
C ALA A 80 -3.01 -5.91 1.44
N VAL A 81 -4.18 -6.25 1.97
CA VAL A 81 -4.32 -7.10 3.15
C VAL A 81 -3.71 -8.49 2.89
N ALA A 82 -4.00 -9.09 1.74
CA ALA A 82 -3.48 -10.42 1.40
C ALA A 82 -1.96 -10.46 1.22
N LEU A 83 -1.37 -9.40 0.66
CA LEU A 83 0.04 -9.39 0.25
C LEU A 83 0.97 -8.82 1.33
N ALA A 84 0.54 -7.79 2.07
CA ALA A 84 1.46 -6.97 2.87
C ALA A 84 0.85 -6.43 4.18
N ALA A 85 -0.22 -7.04 4.72
CA ALA A 85 -0.83 -6.59 5.98
C ALA A 85 0.19 -6.41 7.11
N ALA A 86 1.05 -7.40 7.31
CA ALA A 86 2.05 -7.39 8.39
C ALA A 86 3.06 -6.24 8.26
N ASP A 87 3.58 -5.98 7.05
CA ASP A 87 4.54 -4.88 6.82
C ASP A 87 3.88 -3.51 6.88
N LEU A 88 2.65 -3.39 6.38
CA LEU A 88 1.88 -2.14 6.46
C LEU A 88 1.49 -1.80 7.91
N ILE A 89 1.16 -2.81 8.73
CA ILE A 89 0.94 -2.61 10.17
C ILE A 89 2.23 -2.18 10.87
N ARG A 90 3.39 -2.73 10.50
CA ARG A 90 4.69 -2.26 11.02
C ARG A 90 4.92 -0.79 10.68
N CYS A 91 4.67 -0.39 9.43
CA CYS A 91 4.77 1.00 9.02
C CYS A 91 3.81 1.89 9.82
N ALA A 92 2.56 1.46 10.01
CA ALA A 92 1.57 2.17 10.80
C ALA A 92 1.97 2.31 12.28
N ALA A 93 2.58 1.28 12.86
CA ALA A 93 3.09 1.31 14.23
C ALA A 93 4.27 2.28 14.36
N VAL A 94 5.18 2.35 13.39
CA VAL A 94 6.26 3.34 13.40
C VAL A 94 5.72 4.77 13.30
N LEU A 95 4.72 4.98 12.44
CA LEU A 95 4.09 6.30 12.21
C LEU A 95 3.06 6.68 13.28
N GLN A 96 2.66 5.75 14.15
CA GLN A 96 1.52 5.90 15.05
C GLN A 96 0.26 6.41 14.33
N CYS A 97 -0.04 5.82 13.16
CA CYS A 97 -1.15 6.22 12.31
C CYS A 97 -2.18 5.07 12.12
N PRO A 98 -3.45 5.38 11.80
CA PRO A 98 -4.45 4.36 11.52
C PRO A 98 -4.19 3.59 10.22
N VAL A 99 -4.68 2.34 10.21
CA VAL A 99 -4.88 1.53 9.00
C VAL A 99 -6.38 1.51 8.69
N GLU A 100 -6.81 1.96 7.52
CA GLU A 100 -8.23 2.02 7.14
C GLU A 100 -8.56 1.05 6.01
N ILE A 101 -9.52 0.15 6.24
CA ILE A 101 -10.06 -0.72 5.18
C ILE A 101 -10.91 0.12 4.25
N ASN A 102 -10.48 0.24 3.00
CA ASN A 102 -11.18 1.00 1.98
C ASN A 102 -11.29 0.19 0.68
N ILE A 103 -12.49 -0.29 0.40
CA ILE A 103 -12.75 -1.22 -0.70
C ILE A 103 -13.98 -0.83 -1.52
N TYR A 104 -13.96 -1.17 -2.81
CA TYR A 104 -15.05 -0.85 -3.73
C TYR A 104 -16.34 -1.66 -3.43
N TYR A 105 -16.29 -2.98 -3.51
CA TYR A 105 -17.46 -3.87 -3.32
C TYR A 105 -17.74 -4.24 -1.85
N ARG A 106 -18.19 -3.30 -1.03
CA ARG A 106 -18.39 -3.55 0.41
C ARG A 106 -19.56 -4.53 0.65
N THR A 107 -19.29 -5.68 1.27
CA THR A 107 -20.30 -6.55 1.88
C THR A 107 -19.97 -6.76 3.36
N PRO A 108 -20.97 -6.98 4.24
CA PRO A 108 -20.71 -7.24 5.66
C PRO A 108 -19.72 -8.38 5.88
N GLU A 109 -19.86 -9.48 5.15
CA GLU A 109 -19.03 -10.68 5.27
C GLU A 109 -17.59 -10.38 4.92
N ARG A 110 -17.35 -9.63 3.83
CA ARG A 110 -16.00 -9.27 3.41
C ARG A 110 -15.35 -8.26 4.36
N MET A 111 -16.12 -7.32 4.90
CA MET A 111 -15.61 -6.38 5.90
C MET A 111 -15.18 -7.11 7.18
N VAL A 112 -15.98 -8.07 7.65
CA VAL A 112 -15.62 -8.93 8.79
C VAL A 112 -14.35 -9.71 8.47
N ALA A 113 -14.27 -10.36 7.30
CA ALA A 113 -13.10 -11.15 6.91
C ALA A 113 -11.82 -10.30 6.84
N LEU A 114 -11.88 -9.11 6.23
CA LEU A 114 -10.74 -8.18 6.15
C LEU A 114 -10.32 -7.67 7.52
N ASN A 115 -11.29 -7.29 8.36
CA ASN A 115 -11.00 -6.83 9.72
C ASN A 115 -10.34 -7.94 10.54
N SER A 116 -10.90 -9.15 10.53
CA SER A 116 -10.32 -10.30 11.22
C SER A 116 -8.91 -10.62 10.73
N LYS A 117 -8.64 -10.54 9.42
CA LYS A 117 -7.29 -10.77 8.88
C LYS A 117 -6.30 -9.70 9.34
N LEU A 118 -6.70 -8.43 9.38
CA LEU A 118 -5.86 -7.34 9.88
C LEU A 118 -5.59 -7.46 11.37
N GLU A 119 -6.59 -7.79 12.18
CA GLU A 119 -6.41 -8.00 13.63
C GLU A 119 -5.48 -9.18 13.91
N ALA A 120 -5.63 -10.30 13.19
CA ALA A 120 -4.72 -11.43 13.30
C ALA A 120 -3.28 -11.06 12.90
N ALA A 121 -3.12 -10.31 11.79
CA ALA A 121 -1.81 -9.82 11.38
C ALA A 121 -1.23 -8.85 12.43
N LYS A 122 -2.04 -7.99 13.02
CA LYS A 122 -1.64 -7.06 14.09
C LYS A 122 -1.15 -7.80 15.33
N GLU A 123 -1.85 -8.85 15.75
CA GLU A 123 -1.44 -9.72 16.84
C GLU A 123 -0.09 -10.42 16.53
N GLU A 124 0.09 -10.95 15.33
CA GLU A 124 1.35 -11.55 14.90
C GLU A 124 2.50 -10.52 14.90
N VAL A 125 2.26 -9.30 14.40
CA VAL A 125 3.23 -8.19 14.41
C VAL A 125 3.62 -7.84 15.84
N MET A 126 2.65 -7.75 16.74
CA MET A 126 2.84 -7.39 18.14
C MET A 126 3.72 -8.40 18.89
N LEU A 127 3.61 -9.69 18.54
CA LEU A 127 4.39 -10.78 19.13
C LEU A 127 5.77 -10.98 18.46
N SER A 128 5.98 -10.38 17.29
CA SER A 128 7.25 -10.47 16.56
C SER A 128 8.33 -9.55 17.11
N GLU A 129 9.58 -9.81 16.72
CA GLU A 129 10.70 -8.91 17.06
C GLU A 129 10.47 -7.50 16.46
N PRO A 130 10.83 -6.44 17.21
CA PRO A 130 10.76 -5.09 16.68
C PRO A 130 11.70 -4.93 15.46
N PRO A 131 11.35 -4.06 14.50
CA PRO A 131 12.23 -3.80 13.38
C PRO A 131 13.54 -3.14 13.85
N ALA A 132 14.64 -3.44 13.15
CA ALA A 132 15.95 -2.89 13.47
C ALA A 132 15.93 -1.37 13.46
N GLY A 133 16.44 -0.75 14.53
CA GLY A 133 16.43 0.70 14.73
C GLY A 133 15.22 1.24 15.52
N TRP A 134 14.21 0.43 15.80
CA TRP A 134 13.09 0.83 16.66
C TRP A 134 13.53 1.09 18.10
N GLN A 135 12.95 2.11 18.72
CA GLN A 135 13.14 2.45 20.13
C GLN A 135 11.78 2.56 20.82
N GLY A 136 11.65 1.93 21.99
CA GLY A 136 10.43 1.95 22.79
C GLY A 136 9.72 0.60 22.88
N ASP A 137 8.52 0.60 23.45
CA ASP A 137 7.70 -0.61 23.59
C ASP A 137 7.00 -0.93 22.26
N TRP A 138 7.53 -1.93 21.56
CA TRP A 138 7.01 -2.36 20.27
C TRP A 138 5.59 -2.92 20.36
N SER A 139 5.31 -3.74 21.38
CA SER A 139 3.99 -4.35 21.55
C SER A 139 2.93 -3.27 21.78
N LEU A 140 3.24 -2.29 22.62
CA LEU A 140 2.37 -1.13 22.85
C LEU A 140 2.18 -0.30 21.57
N ALA A 141 3.25 -0.04 20.82
CA ALA A 141 3.19 0.74 19.58
C ALA A 141 2.29 0.08 18.53
N VAL A 142 2.41 -1.24 18.35
CA VAL A 142 1.57 -2.02 17.44
C VAL A 142 0.12 -2.07 17.94
N ASN A 143 -0.10 -2.36 19.22
CA ASN A 143 -1.44 -2.42 19.81
C ASN A 143 -2.21 -1.08 19.65
N SER A 144 -1.48 0.03 19.68
CA SER A 144 -2.05 1.38 19.54
C SER A 144 -2.49 1.72 18.12
N VAL A 145 -2.13 0.94 17.10
CA VAL A 145 -2.56 1.16 15.71
C VAL A 145 -4.08 0.91 15.57
N PRO A 146 -4.89 1.94 15.24
CA PRO A 146 -6.32 1.74 15.00
C PRO A 146 -6.55 1.05 13.65
N ILE A 147 -7.39 0.02 13.64
CA ILE A 147 -7.95 -0.55 12.40
C ILE A 147 -9.33 0.08 12.18
N LEU A 148 -9.45 0.85 11.11
CA LEU A 148 -10.63 1.62 10.73
C LEU A 148 -11.34 1.00 9.52
N GLY A 149 -12.53 1.52 9.23
CA GLY A 149 -13.29 1.20 8.03
C GLY A 149 -14.42 0.19 8.26
N ALA A 150 -14.49 -0.53 9.38
CA ALA A 150 -15.64 -1.41 9.66
C ALA A 150 -16.98 -0.62 9.63
N GLU A 151 -16.99 0.54 10.28
CA GLU A 151 -18.15 1.43 10.38
C GLU A 151 -17.78 2.84 9.88
N PRO A 152 -17.90 3.12 8.57
CA PRO A 152 -17.55 4.43 8.03
C PRO A 152 -18.52 5.51 8.53
N ASN A 153 -17.99 6.60 9.05
CA ASN A 153 -18.74 7.75 9.60
C ASN A 153 -18.53 9.05 8.78
N GLY A 154 -17.93 8.93 7.59
CA GLY A 154 -17.62 10.01 6.66
C GLY A 154 -17.77 9.59 5.20
N ARG A 155 -17.71 10.59 4.31
CA ARG A 155 -17.84 10.37 2.87
C ARG A 155 -16.90 11.29 2.08
N ILE A 156 -16.20 10.74 1.10
CA ILE A 156 -15.40 11.46 0.11
C ILE A 156 -16.37 12.27 -0.78
N PRO A 157 -16.25 13.61 -0.84
CA PRO A 157 -17.07 14.45 -1.69
C PRO A 157 -16.92 14.09 -3.17
N HIS A 158 -17.99 14.26 -3.95
CA HIS A 158 -18.00 14.05 -5.41
C HIS A 158 -17.64 12.63 -5.89
N LEU A 159 -17.51 11.66 -4.97
CA LEU A 159 -17.35 10.25 -5.28
C LEU A 159 -18.69 9.51 -5.08
N GLU A 160 -19.07 8.72 -6.07
CA GLU A 160 -20.29 7.92 -6.03
C GLU A 160 -20.07 6.50 -5.50
N GLY A 161 -21.14 5.93 -4.95
CA GLY A 161 -21.19 4.54 -4.52
C GLY A 161 -20.42 4.24 -3.22
N PRO A 162 -20.29 2.94 -2.88
CA PRO A 162 -19.70 2.50 -1.62
C PRO A 162 -18.22 2.89 -1.44
N ARG A 163 -17.50 3.17 -2.54
CA ARG A 163 -16.11 3.64 -2.52
C ARG A 163 -15.94 5.05 -1.95
N ALA A 164 -17.04 5.81 -1.82
CA ALA A 164 -17.03 7.11 -1.18
C ALA A 164 -17.03 7.02 0.35
N ASN A 165 -17.42 5.88 0.93
CA ASN A 165 -17.51 5.74 2.38
C ASN A 165 -16.12 5.60 3.01
N CYS A 166 -15.86 6.40 4.04
CA CYS A 166 -14.57 6.43 4.74
C CYS A 166 -14.75 6.84 6.22
N CYS A 167 -13.67 6.84 6.99
CA CYS A 167 -13.68 7.31 8.38
C CYS A 167 -13.18 8.76 8.51
N LYS A 168 -13.82 9.55 9.38
CA LYS A 168 -13.42 10.91 9.77
C LYS A 168 -12.04 10.93 10.42
N GLU A 169 -11.76 9.90 11.21
CA GLU A 169 -10.51 9.71 11.95
C GLU A 169 -9.38 9.17 11.07
N GLY A 170 -9.70 8.66 9.87
CA GLY A 170 -8.74 8.19 8.87
C GLY A 170 -8.76 9.04 7.60
N ILE A 171 -9.13 8.45 6.46
CA ILE A 171 -9.03 9.05 5.12
C ILE A 171 -9.58 10.47 5.04
N LEU A 172 -10.75 10.74 5.63
CA LEU A 172 -11.38 12.05 5.50
C LEU A 172 -10.59 13.13 6.27
N GLY A 173 -10.08 12.80 7.45
CA GLY A 173 -9.30 13.71 8.31
C GLY A 173 -7.81 13.77 8.02
N ALA A 174 -7.27 12.84 7.22
CA ALA A 174 -5.86 12.77 6.86
C ALA A 174 -5.42 13.86 5.88
N ASP A 175 -4.19 14.36 6.05
CA ASP A 175 -3.48 15.21 5.08
C ASP A 175 -2.58 14.39 4.15
N VAL A 176 -2.04 13.25 4.62
CA VAL A 176 -1.30 12.28 3.82
C VAL A 176 -2.03 10.93 3.82
N ILE A 177 -2.26 10.37 2.64
CA ILE A 177 -2.86 9.05 2.47
C ILE A 177 -1.90 8.18 1.68
N PHE A 178 -1.49 7.06 2.27
CA PHE A 178 -0.84 5.99 1.53
C PHE A 178 -1.87 4.95 1.12
N VAL A 179 -1.98 4.66 -0.18
CA VAL A 179 -3.01 3.77 -0.72
C VAL A 179 -2.48 2.94 -1.90
N PRO A 180 -2.09 1.67 -1.66
CA PRO A 180 -1.63 0.78 -2.72
C PRO A 180 -2.79 0.26 -3.57
N LEU A 181 -2.52 0.02 -4.87
CA LEU A 181 -3.45 -0.62 -5.81
C LEU A 181 -4.81 0.08 -5.89
N GLU A 182 -4.78 1.40 -6.11
CA GLU A 182 -5.93 2.31 -6.02
C GLU A 182 -6.68 2.52 -7.36
N ASP A 183 -8.00 2.69 -7.30
CA ASP A 183 -8.84 3.09 -8.44
C ASP A 183 -8.69 4.58 -8.77
N GLY A 184 -8.63 4.87 -10.07
CA GLY A 184 -8.35 6.21 -10.57
C GLY A 184 -9.34 7.27 -10.07
N ASP A 185 -10.64 6.98 -10.05
CA ASP A 185 -11.63 7.99 -9.69
C ASP A 185 -11.55 8.36 -8.20
N ARG A 186 -11.21 7.39 -7.34
CA ARG A 186 -10.98 7.66 -5.92
C ARG A 186 -9.69 8.44 -5.69
N CYS A 187 -8.61 8.10 -6.39
CA CYS A 187 -7.37 8.87 -6.35
C CYS A 187 -7.61 10.33 -6.76
N GLU A 188 -8.34 10.56 -7.86
CA GLU A 188 -8.73 11.89 -8.33
C GLU A 188 -9.54 12.66 -7.28
N ALA A 189 -10.54 12.02 -6.67
CA ALA A 189 -11.36 12.64 -5.63
C ALA A 189 -10.53 13.04 -4.39
N LEU A 190 -9.59 12.19 -3.96
CA LEU A 190 -8.69 12.48 -2.83
C LEU A 190 -7.73 13.64 -3.16
N MET A 191 -7.19 13.68 -4.38
CA MET A 191 -6.36 14.79 -4.86
C MET A 191 -7.16 16.10 -4.92
N ALA A 192 -8.42 16.06 -5.37
CA ALA A 192 -9.30 17.23 -5.40
C ALA A 192 -9.63 17.78 -4.00
N MET A 193 -9.51 16.95 -2.96
CA MET A 193 -9.62 17.38 -1.56
C MET A 193 -8.34 18.04 -1.03
N GLY A 194 -7.30 18.19 -1.85
CA GLY A 194 -6.01 18.79 -1.46
C GLY A 194 -5.15 17.86 -0.59
N LYS A 195 -5.39 16.55 -0.65
CA LYS A 195 -4.63 15.55 0.11
C LYS A 195 -3.35 15.19 -0.65
N SER A 196 -2.29 14.86 0.08
CA SER A 196 -1.12 14.22 -0.49
C SER A 196 -1.36 12.72 -0.60
N VAL A 197 -1.49 12.20 -1.82
CA VAL A 197 -1.82 10.79 -2.08
C VAL A 197 -0.57 10.06 -2.57
N ILE A 198 -0.16 9.05 -1.81
CA ILE A 198 0.97 8.17 -2.12
C ILE A 198 0.41 6.84 -2.59
N VAL A 199 0.75 6.41 -3.80
CA VAL A 199 0.21 5.18 -4.39
C VAL A 199 1.32 4.20 -4.73
N VAL A 200 0.94 2.93 -4.81
CA VAL A 200 1.79 1.83 -5.25
C VAL A 200 1.09 1.21 -6.44
N ASP A 201 1.69 1.35 -7.60
CA ASP A 201 1.13 0.86 -8.85
C ASP A 201 2.26 0.47 -9.80
N LEU A 202 2.29 -0.80 -10.18
CA LEU A 202 3.25 -1.33 -11.14
C LEU A 202 3.06 -0.75 -12.53
N ASN A 203 1.89 -0.19 -12.84
CA ASN A 203 1.61 0.45 -14.11
C ASN A 203 1.88 1.97 -14.05
N PRO A 204 3.03 2.47 -14.53
CA PRO A 204 3.33 3.91 -14.52
C PRO A 204 2.41 4.72 -15.46
N LEU A 205 1.64 4.06 -16.32
CA LEU A 205 0.72 4.70 -17.25
C LEU A 205 -0.71 4.77 -16.74
N SER A 206 -1.00 4.20 -15.56
CA SER A 206 -2.35 4.21 -15.00
C SER A 206 -2.79 5.64 -14.69
N ARG A 207 -4.11 5.88 -14.71
CA ARG A 207 -4.66 7.20 -14.29
C ARG A 207 -4.19 7.52 -12.87
N THR A 208 -4.28 6.55 -11.97
CA THR A 208 -3.86 6.66 -10.57
C THR A 208 -2.39 7.10 -10.44
N ALA A 209 -1.47 6.42 -11.13
CA ALA A 209 -0.04 6.72 -11.10
C ALA A 209 0.27 8.16 -11.55
N LYS A 210 -0.42 8.63 -12.60
CA LYS A 210 -0.23 9.99 -13.13
C LYS A 210 -0.81 11.09 -12.25
N MET A 211 -1.86 10.79 -11.48
CA MET A 211 -2.57 11.78 -10.65
C MET A 211 -2.01 11.89 -9.23
N ALA A 212 -1.45 10.81 -8.69
CA ALA A 212 -0.95 10.78 -7.32
C ALA A 212 0.20 11.77 -7.08
N THR A 213 0.33 12.24 -5.84
CA THR A 213 1.44 13.08 -5.41
C THR A 213 2.78 12.34 -5.50
N ILE A 214 2.79 11.07 -5.09
CA ILE A 214 3.95 10.18 -5.16
C ILE A 214 3.48 8.81 -5.65
N THR A 215 4.13 8.28 -6.67
CA THR A 215 3.90 6.92 -7.16
C THR A 215 5.15 6.08 -6.94
N ILE A 216 4.97 4.99 -6.22
CA ILE A 216 5.97 3.92 -6.10
C ILE A 216 5.66 2.89 -7.18
N VAL A 217 6.45 2.91 -8.26
CA VAL A 217 6.34 1.94 -9.36
C VAL A 217 7.11 0.67 -9.01
N ASP A 218 6.57 -0.10 -8.06
CA ASP A 218 7.18 -1.32 -7.52
C ASP A 218 6.09 -2.31 -7.04
N GLU A 219 6.50 -3.54 -6.79
CA GLU A 219 5.63 -4.57 -6.23
C GLU A 219 5.48 -4.37 -4.71
N LEU A 220 4.25 -4.55 -4.21
CA LEU A 220 3.86 -4.21 -2.85
C LEU A 220 4.65 -4.99 -1.79
N MET A 221 4.86 -6.30 -1.98
CA MET A 221 5.62 -7.14 -1.04
C MET A 221 7.11 -6.81 -1.04
N ARG A 222 7.67 -6.34 -2.17
CA ARG A 222 9.07 -5.87 -2.22
C ARG A 222 9.25 -4.53 -1.52
N MET A 223 8.34 -3.60 -1.78
CA MET A 223 8.54 -2.22 -1.38
C MET A 223 8.13 -1.95 0.07
N ALA A 224 7.16 -2.69 0.64
CA ALA A 224 6.68 -2.42 2.00
C ALA A 224 7.79 -2.60 3.07
N PRO A 225 8.66 -3.62 3.02
CA PRO A 225 9.84 -3.69 3.89
C PRO A 225 10.84 -2.54 3.68
N LEU A 226 11.01 -2.05 2.44
CA LEU A 226 11.88 -0.91 2.14
C LEU A 226 11.29 0.40 2.69
N LEU A 227 9.97 0.57 2.62
CA LEU A 227 9.27 1.70 3.23
C LEU A 227 9.48 1.69 4.74
N LEU A 228 9.29 0.56 5.41
CA LEU A 228 9.55 0.42 6.84
C LEU A 228 11.00 0.78 7.19
N PHE A 229 11.96 0.27 6.42
CA PHE A 229 13.37 0.63 6.59
C PHE A 229 13.58 2.14 6.50
N HIS A 230 13.01 2.80 5.48
CA HIS A 230 13.17 4.23 5.31
C HIS A 230 12.42 5.08 6.34
N LEU A 231 11.29 4.62 6.86
CA LEU A 231 10.58 5.26 7.97
C LEU A 231 11.41 5.30 9.26
N LEU A 232 12.23 4.27 9.50
CA LEU A 232 13.08 4.17 10.69
C LEU A 232 14.43 4.88 10.54
N ASN A 233 14.98 4.89 9.33
CA ASN A 233 16.37 5.26 9.09
C ASN A 233 16.56 6.59 8.33
N SER A 234 15.50 7.15 7.74
CA SER A 234 15.62 8.37 6.95
C SER A 234 15.26 9.59 7.79
N SER A 235 16.24 10.42 8.10
CA SER A 235 16.06 11.73 8.75
C SER A 235 15.81 12.86 7.74
N ASN A 236 15.40 12.54 6.51
CA ASN A 236 15.31 13.53 5.44
C ASN A 236 13.95 14.22 5.46
N GLU A 237 13.96 15.54 5.37
CA GLU A 237 12.76 16.32 5.09
C GLU A 237 12.20 15.94 3.71
N PRO A 238 10.87 16.05 3.51
CA PRO A 238 10.27 15.89 2.19
C PRO A 238 10.96 16.78 1.15
N ASN A 239 11.31 16.22 -0.01
CA ASN A 239 11.78 17.02 -1.13
C ASN A 239 10.65 17.94 -1.61
N ALA A 240 10.82 19.25 -1.47
CA ALA A 240 9.84 20.25 -1.91
C ALA A 240 9.74 20.35 -3.45
N GLU A 241 10.83 20.03 -4.15
CA GLU A 241 10.91 20.01 -5.62
C GLU A 241 10.61 18.60 -6.17
N TRP A 242 9.74 17.85 -5.50
CA TRP A 242 9.38 16.50 -5.93
C TRP A 242 8.62 16.53 -7.25
N ASP A 243 9.15 15.84 -8.26
CA ASP A 243 8.50 15.65 -9.54
C ASP A 243 8.15 14.17 -9.73
N ASN A 244 6.87 13.86 -9.54
CA ASN A 244 6.35 12.51 -9.74
C ASN A 244 6.47 12.04 -11.20
N GLN A 245 6.42 12.95 -12.18
CA GLN A 245 6.50 12.58 -13.59
C GLN A 245 7.87 12.00 -13.94
N LEU A 246 8.95 12.54 -13.37
CA LEU A 246 10.30 11.99 -13.54
C LEU A 246 10.42 10.55 -13.04
N ILE A 247 9.70 10.20 -11.97
CA ILE A 247 9.67 8.81 -11.46
C ILE A 247 8.97 7.89 -12.45
N LEU A 248 7.82 8.31 -12.99
CA LEU A 248 7.08 7.53 -13.98
C LEU A 248 7.88 7.35 -15.28
N ASP A 249 8.50 8.42 -15.78
CA ASP A 249 9.32 8.40 -16.99
C ASP A 249 10.54 7.50 -16.81
N SER A 250 11.19 7.56 -15.64
CA SER A 250 12.32 6.68 -15.32
C SER A 250 11.90 5.21 -15.25
N ALA A 251 10.75 4.90 -14.64
CA ALA A 251 10.22 3.53 -14.62
C ALA A 251 9.89 3.01 -16.03
N LEU A 252 9.31 3.86 -16.90
CA LEU A 252 9.09 3.53 -18.30
C LEU A 252 10.41 3.30 -19.05
N GLY A 253 11.45 4.08 -18.78
CA GLY A 253 12.78 3.88 -19.34
C GLY A 253 13.36 2.51 -18.99
N VAL A 254 13.17 2.04 -17.75
CA VAL A 254 13.54 0.68 -17.34
C VAL A 254 12.75 -0.37 -18.12
N MET A 255 11.44 -0.17 -18.27
CA MET A 255 10.59 -1.11 -19.02
C MET A 255 10.97 -1.20 -20.50
N LEU A 256 11.28 -0.06 -21.14
CA LEU A 256 11.68 -0.01 -22.54
C LEU A 256 13.05 -0.67 -22.77
N SER A 257 14.00 -0.51 -21.85
CA SER A 257 15.31 -1.14 -21.99
C SER A 257 15.30 -2.66 -21.86
N GLN A 258 14.24 -3.25 -21.29
CA GLN A 258 14.06 -4.71 -21.30
C GLN A 258 13.56 -5.26 -22.65
N LEU A 259 13.11 -4.38 -23.55
CA LEU A 259 12.59 -4.75 -24.87
C LEU A 259 13.60 -4.57 -26.01
N GLU A 260 14.71 -3.88 -25.74
CA GLU A 260 15.84 -3.66 -26.66
C GLU A 260 16.82 -4.84 -26.64
#